data_AF-A0A7Y5L158-F1
#
_entry.id   AF-A0A7Y5L158-F1
#
_cell.length_a   1.000
_cell.length_b   1.000
_cell.length_c   1.000
_cell.angle_alpha   90.00
_cell.angle_beta   90.00
_cell.angle_gamma   90.00
#
_symmetry.space_group_name_H-M   'P 1'
#
loop_
_entity.id
_entity.type
_entity.pdbx_description
1 polymer ?
#
loop_
_entity_poly.entity_id
_entity_poly.type
_entity_poly.pdbx_seq_one_letter_code
_entity_poly.pdbx_strand_id
1 'polypeptide(L)'
;MALRSGHGNGRGEPRIEVLPADELPAGVPGPSRPVAVRDSSGRFVASDGTRALARAAGRARAEALQLGRLLGLSQVPEDHPYAPYARLAREWRDDHMEQLAATVGGGVVGAGVAAIVSSAALQLAASRWLSDRGAESGDAKMLLEASRLADASRQNLLAAHELCAREAVRKKTAKPSKRPSWLEGAK
;
A
#
# COMPACT_ATOMS: atom_id res chain seq x y z
N MET A 1 17.65 -11.69 -9.06
CA MET A 1 17.01 -13.02 -9.25
C MET A 1 18.07 -14.05 -8.90
N ALA A 2 17.91 -14.79 -7.81
CA ALA A 2 18.88 -15.79 -7.38
C ALA A 2 18.26 -17.18 -7.62
N LEU A 3 18.94 -18.02 -8.40
CA LEU A 3 18.55 -19.41 -8.60
C LEU A 3 19.14 -20.21 -7.43
N ARG A 4 18.31 -20.69 -6.51
CA ARG A 4 18.72 -21.65 -5.48
C ARG A 4 18.44 -23.06 -5.97
N SER A 5 19.35 -23.99 -5.66
CA SER A 5 19.12 -25.41 -5.93
C SER A 5 18.01 -25.93 -5.02
N GLY A 6 16.96 -26.51 -5.59
CA GLY A 6 15.89 -27.13 -4.82
C GLY A 6 16.42 -28.26 -3.91
N HIS A 7 15.68 -28.51 -2.84
CA HIS A 7 15.96 -29.49 -1.79
C HIS A 7 14.84 -30.53 -1.78
N GLY A 8 15.09 -31.74 -1.25
CA GLY A 8 14.08 -32.81 -1.21
C GLY A 8 13.60 -33.22 -2.60
N ASN A 9 12.28 -33.40 -2.77
CA ASN A 9 11.66 -33.83 -4.04
C ASN A 9 11.79 -32.81 -5.19
N GLY A 10 12.28 -31.60 -4.93
CA GLY A 10 12.52 -30.56 -5.95
C GLY A 10 14.00 -30.39 -6.34
N ARG A 11 14.87 -31.33 -5.97
CA ARG A 11 16.31 -31.25 -6.26
C ARG A 11 16.58 -31.34 -7.77
N GLY A 12 17.19 -30.30 -8.33
CA GLY A 12 17.59 -30.24 -9.75
C GLY A 12 16.68 -29.41 -10.65
N GLU A 13 15.51 -28.97 -10.16
CA GLU A 13 14.62 -28.08 -10.92
C GLU A 13 14.75 -26.63 -10.44
N PRO A 14 15.04 -25.66 -11.33
CA PRO A 14 15.09 -24.25 -10.96
C PRO A 14 13.67 -23.78 -10.60
N ARG A 15 13.47 -23.39 -9.34
CA ARG A 15 12.23 -22.74 -8.89
C ARG A 15 12.43 -21.23 -8.84
N ILE A 16 11.42 -20.50 -9.31
CA ILE A 16 11.29 -19.06 -9.04
C ILE A 16 10.83 -18.94 -7.59
N GLU A 17 11.77 -18.90 -6.64
CA GLU A 17 11.47 -18.63 -5.24
C GLU A 17 11.36 -17.11 -5.03
N VAL A 18 10.23 -16.67 -4.49
CA VAL A 18 10.12 -15.31 -3.95
C VAL A 18 10.91 -15.31 -2.66
N LEU A 19 12.02 -14.57 -2.65
CA LEU A 19 12.89 -14.47 -1.48
C LEU A 19 12.08 -14.01 -0.26
N PRO A 20 12.32 -14.60 0.93
CA PRO A 20 11.87 -14.06 2.20
C PRO A 20 12.18 -12.56 2.28
N ALA A 21 11.35 -11.78 2.97
CA ALA A 21 11.50 -10.33 3.00
C ALA A 21 12.93 -9.90 3.43
N ASP A 22 13.61 -10.69 4.27
CA ASP A 22 15.01 -10.53 4.78
C ASP A 22 16.09 -10.79 3.75
N GLU A 23 15.77 -11.51 2.70
CA GLU A 23 16.69 -11.84 1.63
C GLU A 23 16.48 -10.96 0.38
N LEU A 24 15.47 -10.07 0.38
CA LEU A 24 15.25 -9.13 -0.72
C LEU A 24 16.43 -8.15 -0.86
N PRO A 25 16.83 -7.79 -2.10
CA PRO A 25 17.86 -6.78 -2.33
C PRO A 25 17.53 -5.47 -1.62
N ALA A 26 18.56 -4.76 -1.15
CA ALA A 26 18.38 -3.44 -0.58
C ALA A 26 17.67 -2.52 -1.60
N GLY A 27 16.54 -1.94 -1.18
CA GLY A 27 15.80 -1.00 -2.01
C GLY A 27 16.65 0.23 -2.34
N VAL A 28 16.50 0.76 -3.54
CA VAL A 28 17.08 2.05 -3.91
C VAL A 28 16.23 3.14 -3.25
N PRO A 29 16.82 4.06 -2.47
CA PRO A 29 16.06 5.16 -1.89
C PRO A 29 15.39 5.99 -2.99
N GLY A 30 14.11 6.28 -2.80
CA GLY A 30 13.40 7.23 -3.66
C GLY A 30 13.96 8.65 -3.52
N PRO A 31 13.63 9.55 -4.45
CA PRO A 31 14.02 10.96 -4.36
C PRO A 31 13.51 11.57 -3.04
N SER A 32 14.38 12.35 -2.38
CA SER A 32 14.05 13.04 -1.13
C SER A 32 12.86 13.97 -1.31
N ARG A 33 11.91 13.93 -0.36
CA ARG A 33 10.75 14.82 -0.38
C ARG A 33 11.20 16.28 -0.18
N PRO A 34 10.63 17.26 -0.91
CA PRO A 34 10.93 18.67 -0.68
C PRO A 34 10.61 19.06 0.77
N VAL A 35 11.54 19.76 1.41
CA VAL A 35 11.35 20.30 2.76
C VAL A 35 10.39 21.49 2.67
N ALA A 36 9.30 21.44 3.44
CA ALA A 36 8.35 22.54 3.57
C ALA A 36 8.30 22.99 5.03
N VAL A 37 8.39 24.31 5.24
CA VAL A 37 8.35 24.90 6.57
C VAL A 37 6.90 25.02 7.04
N ARG A 38 6.66 24.68 8.30
CA ARG A 38 5.38 24.90 8.97
C ARG A 38 5.53 25.99 10.02
N ASP A 39 4.46 26.74 10.25
CA ASP A 39 4.39 27.71 11.34
C ASP A 39 4.11 27.01 12.69
N SER A 40 4.03 27.79 13.76
CA SER A 40 3.70 27.31 15.11
C SER A 40 2.29 26.71 15.23
N SER A 41 1.40 26.96 14.26
CA SER A 41 0.07 26.34 14.16
C SER A 41 0.08 25.03 13.35
N GLY A 42 1.26 24.62 12.85
CA GLY A 42 1.41 23.44 12.02
C GLY A 42 0.97 23.64 10.57
N ARG A 43 0.61 24.85 10.15
CA ARG A 43 0.22 25.15 8.76
C ARG A 43 1.44 25.40 7.90
N PHE A 44 1.37 25.04 6.62
CA PHE A 44 2.46 25.30 5.69
C PHE A 44 2.61 26.81 5.44
N VAL A 45 3.84 27.30 5.58
CA VAL A 45 4.18 28.69 5.26
C VAL A 45 4.44 28.80 3.76
N ALA A 46 3.97 29.88 3.14
CA ALA A 46 4.27 30.16 1.73
C ALA A 46 5.79 30.30 1.54
N SER A 47 6.39 29.33 0.85
CA SER A 47 7.83 29.28 0.58
C SER A 47 8.09 28.48 -0.70
N ASP A 48 9.29 28.59 -1.25
CA ASP A 48 9.67 27.78 -2.40
C ASP A 48 9.67 26.28 -2.09
N GLY A 49 10.00 25.89 -0.86
CA GLY A 49 9.87 24.52 -0.36
C GLY A 49 8.42 24.01 -0.37
N THR A 50 7.48 24.82 0.11
CA THR A 50 6.04 24.51 0.09
C THR A 50 5.49 24.42 -1.34
N ARG A 51 5.92 25.33 -2.24
CA ARG A 51 5.55 25.26 -3.67
C ARG A 51 6.11 24.01 -4.34
N ALA A 52 7.37 23.66 -4.08
CA ALA A 52 7.99 22.45 -4.61
C ALA A 52 7.29 21.19 -4.11
N LEU A 53 6.93 21.14 -2.82
CA LEU A 53 6.15 20.07 -2.23
C LEU A 53 4.76 19.94 -2.89
N ALA A 54 4.05 21.06 -3.07
CA ALA A 54 2.73 21.07 -3.72
C ALA A 54 2.81 20.58 -5.18
N ARG A 55 3.82 21.01 -5.94
CA ARG A 55 4.06 20.53 -7.32
C ARG A 55 4.36 19.03 -7.36
N ALA A 56 5.19 18.53 -6.44
CA ALA A 56 5.49 17.11 -6.34
C ALA A 56 4.23 16.28 -6.03
N ALA A 57 3.40 16.75 -5.10
CA ALA A 57 2.13 16.10 -4.78
C ALA A 57 1.16 16.12 -5.97
N GLY A 58 1.08 17.24 -6.70
CA GLY A 58 0.28 17.35 -7.92
C GLY A 58 0.70 16.37 -9.01
N ARG A 59 2.01 16.22 -9.24
CA ARG A 59 2.55 15.23 -10.19
C ARG A 59 2.24 13.80 -9.77
N ALA A 60 2.49 13.45 -8.52
CA ALA A 60 2.19 12.11 -8.01
C ALA A 60 0.70 11.77 -8.16
N ARG A 61 -0.21 12.73 -7.91
CA ARG A 61 -1.65 12.55 -8.13
C ARG A 61 -1.98 12.36 -9.61
N ALA A 62 -1.38 13.15 -10.50
CA ALA A 62 -1.60 13.03 -11.94
C ALA A 62 -1.10 11.68 -12.49
N GLU A 63 0.08 11.25 -12.07
CA GLU A 63 0.68 9.95 -12.42
C GLU A 63 -0.19 8.79 -11.93
N ALA A 64 -0.67 8.84 -10.68
CA ALA A 64 -1.59 7.82 -10.16
C ALA A 64 -2.89 7.73 -10.96
N LEU A 65 -3.48 8.87 -11.34
CA LEU A 65 -4.68 8.92 -12.18
C LEU A 65 -4.42 8.38 -13.59
N GLN A 66 -3.29 8.77 -14.19
CA GLN A 66 -2.89 8.31 -15.52
C GLN A 66 -2.62 6.80 -15.51
N LEU A 67 -1.93 6.29 -14.50
CA LEU A 67 -1.67 4.86 -14.33
C LEU A 67 -2.99 4.09 -14.19
N GLY A 68 -3.94 4.59 -13.39
CA GLY A 68 -5.26 3.98 -13.29
C GLY A 68 -5.98 3.87 -14.64
N ARG A 69 -5.89 4.92 -15.48
CA ARG A 69 -6.46 4.92 -16.85
C ARG A 69 -5.73 3.92 -17.76
N LEU A 70 -4.40 3.92 -17.75
CA LEU A 70 -3.58 3.04 -18.61
C LEU A 70 -3.75 1.56 -18.26
N LEU A 71 -3.90 1.24 -16.98
CA LEU A 71 -4.14 -0.12 -16.51
C LEU A 71 -5.60 -0.58 -16.73
N GLY A 72 -6.46 0.27 -17.31
CA GLY A 72 -7.86 -0.03 -17.52
C GLY A 72 -8.63 -0.28 -16.22
N LEU A 73 -8.16 0.27 -15.10
CA LEU A 73 -8.83 0.11 -13.81
C LEU A 73 -10.15 0.89 -13.87
N SER A 74 -11.26 0.15 -13.95
CA SER A 74 -12.60 0.70 -14.04
C SER A 74 -12.95 1.44 -12.76
N GLN A 75 -13.25 2.73 -12.87
CA GLN A 75 -13.92 3.44 -11.79
C GLN A 75 -15.39 3.03 -11.82
N VAL A 76 -15.94 2.75 -10.64
CA VAL A 76 -17.37 2.48 -10.47
C VAL A 76 -18.11 3.78 -10.76
N PRO A 77 -19.02 3.83 -11.75
CA PRO A 77 -19.85 4.99 -12.02
C PRO A 77 -20.65 5.41 -10.78
N GLU A 78 -20.87 6.70 -10.55
CA GLU A 78 -21.58 7.20 -9.37
C GLU A 78 -23.05 6.76 -9.29
N ASP A 79 -23.66 6.47 -10.44
CA ASP A 79 -25.03 5.96 -10.57
C ASP A 79 -25.13 4.43 -10.36
N HIS A 80 -23.99 3.73 -10.28
CA HIS A 80 -23.99 2.30 -10.07
C HIS A 80 -24.37 1.94 -8.61
N PRO A 81 -25.23 0.94 -8.35
CA PRO A 81 -25.65 0.58 -6.98
C PRO A 81 -24.51 0.20 -6.01
N TYR A 82 -23.37 -0.23 -6.54
CA TYR A 82 -22.14 -0.53 -5.78
C TYR A 82 -21.34 0.72 -5.38
N ALA A 83 -21.60 1.89 -5.97
CA ALA A 83 -20.81 3.10 -5.78
C ALA A 83 -20.66 3.54 -4.32
N PRO A 84 -21.70 3.47 -3.45
CA PRO A 84 -21.58 3.82 -2.04
C PRO A 84 -20.57 2.93 -1.30
N TYR A 85 -20.57 1.63 -1.55
CA TYR A 85 -19.64 0.67 -0.93
C TYR A 85 -18.21 0.89 -1.42
N ALA A 86 -18.03 1.09 -2.72
CA ALA A 86 -16.73 1.38 -3.30
C ALA A 86 -16.12 2.68 -2.75
N ARG A 87 -16.96 3.70 -2.49
CA ARG A 87 -16.55 4.96 -1.86
C ARG A 87 -16.11 4.75 -0.41
N LEU A 88 -16.95 4.10 0.38
CA LEU A 88 -16.67 3.75 1.78
C LEU A 88 -15.37 2.95 1.92
N ALA A 89 -15.10 2.00 1.01
CA ALA A 89 -13.85 1.26 1.02
C ALA A 89 -12.62 2.12 0.72
N ARG A 90 -12.72 3.12 -0.17
CA ARG A 90 -11.60 4.04 -0.44
C ARG A 90 -11.30 4.92 0.78
N GLU A 91 -12.33 5.49 1.39
CA GLU A 91 -12.21 6.30 2.60
C GLU A 91 -11.61 5.48 3.75
N TRP A 92 -12.19 4.31 4.02
CA TRP A 92 -11.68 3.39 5.04
C TRP A 92 -10.23 2.96 4.79
N ARG A 93 -9.86 2.66 3.54
CA ARG A 93 -8.48 2.29 3.18
C ARG A 93 -7.51 3.41 3.55
N ASP A 94 -7.85 4.65 3.20
CA ASP A 94 -6.98 5.81 3.43
C ASP A 94 -6.81 6.06 4.93
N ASP A 95 -7.91 6.02 5.69
CA ASP A 95 -7.89 6.14 7.16
C ASP A 95 -7.10 5.00 7.82
N HIS A 96 -7.28 3.76 7.35
CA HIS A 96 -6.58 2.60 7.91
C HIS A 96 -5.09 2.63 7.61
N MET A 97 -4.69 3.11 6.43
CA MET A 97 -3.27 3.33 6.13
C MET A 97 -2.65 4.43 7.01
N GLU A 98 -3.38 5.51 7.30
CA GLU A 98 -2.93 6.54 8.24
C GLU A 98 -2.77 5.97 9.65
N GLN A 99 -3.75 5.19 10.11
CA GLN A 99 -3.69 4.52 11.41
C GLN A 99 -2.50 3.55 11.50
N LEU A 100 -2.29 2.70 10.49
CA LEU A 100 -1.14 1.80 10.44
C LEU A 100 0.18 2.55 10.42
N ALA A 101 0.28 3.64 9.64
CA ALA A 101 1.48 4.48 9.63
C ALA A 101 1.78 5.02 11.04
N ALA A 102 0.76 5.55 11.72
CA ALA A 102 0.90 6.18 13.03
C ALA A 102 1.23 5.17 14.14
N THR A 103 0.60 4.00 14.13
CA THR A 103 0.66 3.05 15.26
C THR A 103 1.66 1.92 15.08
N VAL A 104 1.97 1.52 13.83
CA VAL A 104 2.80 0.35 13.52
C VAL A 104 4.01 0.72 12.66
N GLY A 105 3.79 1.47 11.58
CA GLY A 105 4.73 1.71 10.49
C GLY A 105 5.85 2.73 10.79
N GLY A 106 5.86 3.34 11.97
CA GLY A 106 6.83 4.38 12.33
C GLY A 106 6.67 5.66 11.50
N GLY A 107 5.44 6.04 11.21
CA GLY A 107 5.05 7.24 10.48
C GLY A 107 4.82 7.05 8.98
N VAL A 108 5.17 5.90 8.39
CA VAL A 108 4.98 5.63 6.95
C VAL A 108 4.66 4.16 6.67
N VAL A 109 3.66 3.91 5.83
CA VAL A 109 3.32 2.58 5.31
C VAL A 109 4.10 2.29 4.01
N GLY A 110 4.68 1.09 3.89
CA GLY A 110 5.35 0.64 2.66
C GLY A 110 4.37 0.22 1.55
N ALA A 111 4.87 0.16 0.31
CA ALA A 111 4.04 -0.13 -0.86
C ALA A 111 3.38 -1.53 -0.81
N GLY A 112 4.07 -2.53 -0.25
CA GLY A 112 3.52 -3.88 -0.09
C GLY A 112 2.32 -3.90 0.87
N VAL A 113 2.48 -3.25 2.02
CA VAL A 113 1.38 -3.09 3.00
C VAL A 113 0.21 -2.32 2.37
N ALA A 114 0.48 -1.21 1.66
CA ALA A 114 -0.56 -0.42 0.99
C ALA A 114 -1.34 -1.25 -0.05
N ALA A 115 -0.67 -2.15 -0.78
CA ALA A 115 -1.33 -3.03 -1.75
C ALA A 115 -2.25 -4.05 -1.05
N ILE A 116 -1.81 -4.65 0.06
CA ILE A 116 -2.62 -5.60 0.84
C ILE A 116 -3.85 -4.90 1.43
N VAL A 117 -3.68 -3.71 2.03
CA VAL A 117 -4.80 -2.92 2.58
C VAL A 117 -5.78 -2.52 1.48
N SER A 118 -5.29 -2.17 0.30
CA SER A 118 -6.15 -1.86 -0.86
C SER A 118 -7.00 -3.07 -1.28
N SER A 119 -6.41 -4.27 -1.32
CA SER A 119 -7.16 -5.50 -1.60
C SER A 119 -8.19 -5.82 -0.51
N ALA A 120 -7.83 -5.64 0.76
CA ALA A 120 -8.73 -5.83 1.90
C ALA A 120 -9.94 -4.89 1.82
N ALA A 121 -9.73 -3.64 1.40
CA ALA A 121 -10.79 -2.65 1.23
C ALA A 121 -11.80 -3.05 0.14
N LEU A 122 -11.29 -3.51 -1.01
CA LEU A 122 -12.15 -3.99 -2.11
C LEU A 122 -12.98 -5.21 -1.69
N GLN A 123 -12.35 -6.16 -0.99
CA GLN A 123 -13.05 -7.33 -0.45
C GLN A 123 -14.11 -6.95 0.58
N LEU A 124 -13.84 -5.97 1.44
CA LEU A 124 -14.80 -5.47 2.42
C LEU A 124 -16.01 -4.81 1.74
N ALA A 125 -15.80 -3.98 0.72
CA ALA A 125 -16.89 -3.38 -0.03
C ALA A 125 -17.75 -4.44 -0.74
N ALA A 126 -17.11 -5.38 -1.43
CA ALA A 126 -17.81 -6.47 -2.11
C ALA A 126 -18.59 -7.35 -1.14
N SER A 127 -18.01 -7.65 0.03
CA SER A 127 -18.68 -8.39 1.11
C SER A 127 -19.95 -7.69 1.57
N ARG A 128 -19.88 -6.39 1.91
CA ARG A 128 -21.04 -5.62 2.38
C ARG A 128 -22.14 -5.55 1.31
N TRP A 129 -21.76 -5.28 0.06
CA TRP A 129 -22.71 -5.22 -1.03
C TRP A 129 -23.42 -6.56 -1.27
N LEU A 130 -22.68 -7.68 -1.30
CA LEU A 130 -23.26 -9.02 -1.45
C LEU A 130 -24.12 -9.42 -0.25
N SER A 131 -23.75 -8.98 0.96
CA SER A 131 -24.56 -9.19 2.16
C SER A 131 -25.92 -8.52 2.04
N ASP A 132 -25.94 -7.25 1.61
CA ASP A 132 -27.19 -6.50 1.45
C ASP A 132 -28.06 -7.07 0.32
N ARG A 133 -27.46 -7.39 -0.83
CA ARG A 133 -28.17 -8.05 -1.95
C ARG A 133 -28.67 -9.45 -1.58
N GLY A 134 -27.88 -10.21 -0.83
CA GLY A 134 -28.27 -11.53 -0.34
C GLY A 134 -29.43 -11.46 0.66
N ALA A 135 -29.43 -10.46 1.54
CA ALA A 135 -30.51 -10.23 2.50
C ALA A 135 -31.81 -9.80 1.80
N GLU A 136 -31.73 -8.93 0.79
CA GLU A 136 -32.88 -8.50 -0.02
C GLU A 136 -33.49 -9.64 -0.83
N SER A 137 -32.66 -10.49 -1.44
CA SER A 137 -33.10 -11.56 -2.35
C SER A 137 -33.39 -12.89 -1.65
N GLY A 138 -32.93 -13.07 -0.41
CA GLY A 138 -32.93 -14.37 0.26
C GLY A 138 -31.92 -15.38 -0.34
N ASP A 139 -30.97 -14.94 -1.17
CA ASP A 139 -29.99 -15.82 -1.78
C ASP A 139 -28.86 -16.19 -0.79
N ALA A 140 -28.96 -17.40 -0.24
CA ALA A 140 -27.97 -17.96 0.66
C ALA A 140 -26.55 -18.06 0.05
N LYS A 141 -26.42 -18.19 -1.29
CA LYS A 141 -25.10 -18.22 -1.93
C LYS A 141 -24.44 -16.84 -1.88
N MET A 142 -25.18 -15.77 -2.12
CA MET A 142 -24.66 -14.41 -1.99
C MET A 142 -24.19 -14.12 -0.56
N LEU A 143 -24.97 -14.53 0.44
CA LEU A 143 -24.61 -14.39 1.84
C LEU A 143 -23.34 -15.19 2.21
N LEU A 144 -23.18 -16.40 1.66
CA LEU A 144 -21.97 -17.20 1.87
C LEU A 144 -20.74 -16.55 1.22
N GLU A 145 -20.86 -16.03 0.00
CA GLU A 145 -19.77 -15.31 -0.68
C GLU A 145 -19.42 -14.00 0.06
N ALA A 146 -20.41 -13.29 0.58
CA ALA A 146 -20.19 -12.13 1.43
C ALA A 146 -19.34 -12.48 2.66
N SER A 147 -19.64 -13.59 3.34
CA SER A 147 -18.87 -14.08 4.49
C SER A 147 -17.43 -14.43 4.10
N ARG A 148 -17.23 -15.14 2.98
CA ARG A 148 -15.90 -15.52 2.50
C ARG A 148 -15.02 -14.30 2.20
N LEU A 149 -15.58 -13.27 1.58
CA LEU A 149 -14.87 -12.03 1.29
C LEU A 149 -14.54 -11.24 2.56
N ALA A 150 -15.43 -11.24 3.55
CA ALA A 150 -15.14 -10.63 4.86
C ALA A 150 -13.95 -11.31 5.55
N ASP A 151 -13.93 -12.65 5.54
CA ASP A 151 -12.81 -13.42 6.10
C ASP A 151 -11.50 -13.16 5.36
N ALA A 152 -11.53 -13.13 4.02
CA ALA A 152 -10.35 -12.81 3.21
C ALA A 152 -9.82 -11.39 3.51
N SER A 153 -10.72 -10.42 3.65
CA SER A 153 -10.37 -9.04 4.04
C SER A 153 -9.68 -9.02 5.41
N ARG A 154 -10.23 -9.73 6.41
CA ARG A 154 -9.64 -9.85 7.74
C ARG A 154 -8.24 -10.49 7.70
N GLN A 155 -8.05 -11.56 6.92
CA GLN A 155 -6.74 -12.21 6.80
C GLN A 155 -5.70 -11.27 6.16
N ASN A 156 -6.11 -10.53 5.13
CA ASN A 156 -5.26 -9.52 4.50
C ASN A 156 -4.85 -8.44 5.51
N LEU A 157 -5.76 -7.99 6.37
CA LEU A 157 -5.43 -7.00 7.40
C LEU A 157 -4.41 -7.51 8.43
N LEU A 158 -4.51 -8.76 8.86
CA LEU A 158 -3.52 -9.37 9.76
C LEU A 158 -2.13 -9.44 9.08
N ALA A 159 -2.10 -9.85 7.80
CA ALA A 159 -0.86 -9.89 7.02
C ALA A 159 -0.26 -8.49 6.82
N ALA A 160 -1.10 -7.49 6.52
CA ALA A 160 -0.67 -6.10 6.38
C ALA A 160 -0.05 -5.55 7.67
N HIS A 161 -0.68 -5.82 8.82
CA HIS A 161 -0.17 -5.40 10.12
C HIS A 161 1.20 -6.03 10.43
N GLU A 162 1.32 -7.35 10.25
CA GLU A 162 2.57 -8.07 10.49
C GLU A 162 3.69 -7.57 9.57
N LEU A 163 3.40 -7.40 8.27
CA LEU A 163 4.38 -6.85 7.33
C LEU A 163 4.78 -5.42 7.71
N CYS A 164 3.83 -4.58 8.10
CA CYS A 164 4.08 -3.20 8.52
C CYS A 164 5.01 -3.14 9.73
N ALA A 165 4.79 -4.02 10.72
CA ALA A 165 5.64 -4.12 11.90
C ALA A 165 7.07 -4.52 11.53
N ARG A 166 7.23 -5.53 10.65
CA ARG A 166 8.54 -5.97 10.16
C ARG A 166 9.29 -4.88 9.39
N GLU A 167 8.59 -4.17 8.51
CA GLU A 167 9.16 -3.04 7.76
C GLU A 167 9.63 -1.92 8.70
N ALA A 168 8.85 -1.60 9.73
CA ALA A 168 9.18 -0.57 10.71
C ALA A 168 10.44 -0.91 11.54
N VAL A 169 10.56 -2.17 11.99
CA VAL A 169 11.76 -2.65 12.71
C VAL A 169 13.00 -2.49 11.85
N ARG A 170 12.93 -2.89 10.57
CA ARG A 170 14.08 -2.79 9.65
C ARG A 170 14.52 -1.37 9.37
N LYS A 171 13.58 -0.45 9.23
CA LYS A 171 13.88 0.98 9.05
C LYS A 171 14.66 1.53 10.24
N LYS A 172 14.34 1.13 11.47
CA LYS A 172 15.07 1.53 12.68
C LYS A 172 16.51 1.00 12.70
N THR A 173 16.74 -0.21 12.18
CA THR A 173 18.06 -0.86 12.19
C THR A 173 18.94 -0.52 10.99
N ALA A 174 18.37 0.08 9.94
CA ALA A 174 19.12 0.46 8.74
C ALA A 174 20.08 1.62 9.07
N LYS A 175 21.41 1.35 9.03
CA LYS A 175 22.41 2.42 9.09
C LYS A 175 22.26 3.30 7.85
N PRO A 176 22.34 4.63 7.98
CA PRO A 176 22.34 5.51 6.82
C PRO A 176 23.49 5.09 5.91
N SER A 177 23.21 4.88 4.62
CA SER A 177 24.27 4.54 3.67
C SER A 177 25.25 5.72 3.65
N LYS A 178 26.51 5.46 4.00
CA LYS A 178 27.58 6.42 3.75
C LYS A 178 27.59 6.64 2.24
N ARG A 179 27.58 7.90 1.80
CA ARG A 179 27.83 8.22 0.39
C ARG A 179 29.14 7.52 -0.02
N PRO A 180 29.17 6.87 -1.18
CA PRO A 180 30.43 6.35 -1.71
C PRO A 180 31.47 7.48 -1.76
N SER A 181 32.68 7.23 -1.25
CA SER A 181 33.74 8.23 -1.11
C SER A 181 34.13 8.94 -2.42
N TRP A 182 33.83 8.34 -3.57
CA TRP A 182 34.08 8.94 -4.88
C TRP A 182 33.10 10.06 -5.26
N LEU A 183 32.03 10.29 -4.49
CA LEU A 183 31.10 11.43 -4.64
C LEU A 183 31.46 12.64 -3.76
N GLU A 184 32.53 12.57 -2.95
CA GLU A 184 32.93 13.66 -2.05
C GLU A 184 33.88 14.69 -2.69
N GLY A 185 34.32 14.46 -3.94
CA GLY A 185 35.37 15.25 -4.60
C GLY A 185 34.94 16.20 -5.73
N ALA A 186 33.66 16.27 -6.11
CA ALA A 186 33.21 17.18 -7.16
C ALA A 186 32.87 18.57 -6.56
N LYS A 187 33.90 19.43 -6.46
CA LYS A 187 33.74 20.88 -6.34
C LYS A 187 33.94 21.53 -7.69
#